data_AF-M1BNE4-F1
#
_entry.id   AF-M1BNE4-F1
#
_cell.length_a   1.000
_cell.length_b   1.000
_cell.length_c   1.000
_cell.angle_alpha   90.00
_cell.angle_beta   90.00
_cell.angle_gamma   90.00
#
_symmetry.space_group_name_H-M   'P 1'
#
loop_
_entity.id
_entity.type
_entity.pdbx_description
1 polymer ?
#
loop_
_entity_poly.entity_id
_entity_poly.type
_entity_poly.pdbx_seq_one_letter_code
_entity_poly.pdbx_strand_id
1 'polypeptide(L)'
;MSLSERLPRSWLVQASTYNVKIGEETVITTVTDREAIVISSISALKSELKTPDPFVGIDNVNNGDLLLFHVKNRCLIIQFNRMMKLDNLTDIPLSLKEFLRDKSITFIGPRNISQNSTESYISVSNSDKLVLNRVVHVGYLTGKLCKKPNLQSSTLEELLGEVVVDIKKPIINEGSMRPNWQSSSILSEEEVKLAVYEVYSCYQIASKLITDATSATVPRA
;
A
#
# COMPACT_ATOMS: atom_id res chain seq x y z
N MET A 1 3.24 -21.69 27.97
CA MET A 1 4.10 -20.61 27.43
C MET A 1 5.28 -21.28 26.74
N SER A 2 5.28 -21.44 25.41
CA SER A 2 6.49 -21.84 24.72
C SER A 2 7.44 -20.64 24.65
N LEU A 3 8.72 -20.86 24.88
CA LEU A 3 9.74 -19.87 24.54
C LEU A 3 9.67 -19.69 23.01
N SER A 4 8.98 -18.66 22.55
CA SER A 4 9.18 -18.20 21.18
C SER A 4 10.62 -17.70 21.11
N GLU A 5 11.46 -18.36 20.30
CA GLU A 5 12.81 -17.91 20.00
C GLU A 5 12.75 -16.44 19.59
N ARG A 6 13.27 -15.55 20.44
CA ARG A 6 13.30 -14.10 20.17
C ARG A 6 14.46 -13.84 19.22
N LEU A 7 14.20 -13.98 17.91
CA LEU A 7 15.16 -13.58 16.89
C LEU A 7 15.40 -12.06 16.96
N PRO A 8 16.64 -11.59 16.68
CA PRO A 8 16.91 -10.16 16.58
C PRO A 8 16.00 -9.48 15.55
N ARG A 9 15.47 -8.30 15.88
CA ARG A 9 14.57 -7.54 14.98
C ARG A 9 15.19 -7.27 13.61
N SER A 10 16.50 -7.01 13.56
CA SER A 10 17.22 -6.81 12.30
C SER A 10 17.17 -8.04 11.39
N TRP A 11 17.25 -9.25 11.97
CA TRP A 11 17.16 -10.50 11.21
C TRP A 11 15.74 -10.72 10.69
N LEU A 12 14.72 -10.42 11.51
CA LEU A 12 13.34 -10.50 11.06
C LEU A 12 13.04 -9.51 9.93
N VAL A 13 13.52 -8.26 10.02
CA VAL A 13 13.38 -7.27 8.95
C VAL A 13 14.07 -7.74 7.67
N GLN A 14 15.29 -8.28 7.78
CA GLN A 14 16.01 -8.81 6.62
C GLN A 14 15.28 -9.99 5.98
N ALA A 15 14.79 -10.94 6.77
CA ALA A 15 14.02 -12.08 6.30
C ALA A 15 12.65 -11.70 5.71
N SER A 16 12.12 -10.55 6.12
CA SER A 16 10.88 -9.96 5.62
C SER A 16 11.06 -9.06 4.40
N THR A 17 12.28 -8.85 3.90
CA THR A 17 12.54 -7.89 2.82
C THR A 17 12.74 -8.56 1.47
N TYR A 18 11.98 -8.10 0.49
CA TYR A 18 12.00 -8.54 -0.90
C TYR A 18 12.43 -7.38 -1.81
N ASN A 19 13.28 -7.66 -2.80
CA ASN A 19 13.63 -6.70 -3.85
C ASN A 19 12.78 -6.99 -5.09
N VAL A 20 11.61 -6.35 -5.16
CA VAL A 20 10.60 -6.64 -6.18
C VAL A 20 10.90 -5.81 -7.42
N LYS A 21 11.14 -6.47 -8.56
CA LYS A 21 11.30 -5.77 -9.84
C LYS A 21 9.97 -5.53 -10.53
N ILE A 22 9.62 -4.28 -10.79
CA ILE A 22 8.45 -3.87 -11.55
C ILE A 22 8.91 -2.96 -12.70
N GLY A 23 8.89 -3.49 -13.92
CA GLY A 23 9.56 -2.85 -15.05
C GLY A 23 11.06 -2.79 -14.81
N GLU A 24 11.65 -1.60 -14.96
CA GLU A 24 13.07 -1.34 -14.70
C GLU A 24 13.35 -0.95 -13.24
N GLU A 25 12.30 -0.67 -12.46
CA GLU A 25 12.42 -0.21 -11.08
C GLU A 25 12.50 -1.36 -10.08
N THR A 26 13.23 -1.14 -9.00
CA THR A 26 13.30 -2.07 -7.86
C THR A 26 12.61 -1.47 -6.65
N VAL A 27 11.55 -2.13 -6.18
CA VAL A 27 10.79 -1.76 -4.99
C VAL A 27 11.24 -2.62 -3.80
N ILE A 28 11.78 -1.96 -2.78
CA ILE A 28 12.13 -2.60 -1.50
C ILE A 28 10.83 -2.86 -0.73
N THR A 29 10.42 -4.11 -0.67
CA THR A 29 9.15 -4.52 -0.10
C THR A 29 9.37 -5.25 1.21
N THR A 30 8.82 -4.74 2.30
CA THR A 30 8.79 -5.42 3.61
C THR A 30 7.45 -6.12 3.78
N VAL A 31 7.47 -7.44 4.00
CA VAL A 31 6.29 -8.25 4.26
C VAL A 31 6.32 -8.74 5.71
N THR A 32 5.29 -8.43 6.48
CA THR A 32 5.32 -8.77 7.91
C THR A 32 3.95 -9.10 8.49
N ASP A 33 3.98 -9.98 9.49
CA ASP A 33 2.88 -10.32 10.37
C ASP A 33 3.20 -9.92 11.84
N ARG A 34 4.14 -9.00 12.07
CA ARG A 34 4.56 -8.56 13.42
C ARG A 34 4.41 -7.05 13.61
N GLU A 35 3.73 -6.64 14.69
CA GLU A 35 3.50 -5.25 15.08
C GLU A 35 4.81 -4.45 15.16
N ALA A 36 5.84 -5.02 15.79
CA ALA A 36 7.12 -4.34 15.92
C ALA A 36 7.75 -3.98 14.57
N ILE A 37 7.57 -4.82 13.55
CA ILE A 37 8.10 -4.56 12.20
C ILE A 37 7.23 -3.51 11.50
N VAL A 38 5.90 -3.61 11.64
CA VAL A 38 4.96 -2.59 11.14
C VAL A 38 5.32 -1.20 11.66
N ILE A 39 5.59 -1.05 12.97
CA ILE A 39 5.98 0.23 13.58
C ILE A 39 7.25 0.79 12.92
N SER A 40 8.31 -0.02 12.76
CA SER A 40 9.54 0.44 12.08
C SER A 40 9.30 0.83 10.63
N SER A 41 8.53 0.02 9.91
CA SER A 41 8.31 0.21 8.49
C SER A 41 7.47 1.46 8.24
N ILE A 42 6.44 1.74 9.06
CA ILE A 42 5.70 3.00 9.01
C ILE A 42 6.63 4.19 9.28
N SER A 43 7.52 4.10 10.28
CA SER A 43 8.50 5.16 10.54
C SER A 43 9.43 5.39 9.35
N ALA A 44 9.88 4.32 8.68
CA ALA A 44 10.70 4.42 7.49
C ALA A 44 9.94 5.07 6.33
N LEU A 45 8.67 4.69 6.09
CA LEU A 45 7.82 5.33 5.08
C LEU A 45 7.61 6.82 5.38
N LYS A 46 7.29 7.18 6.63
CA LYS A 46 7.11 8.58 7.05
C LYS A 46 8.37 9.43 6.80
N SER A 47 9.55 8.85 6.97
CA SER A 47 10.81 9.57 6.71
C SER A 47 11.00 10.01 5.25
N GLU A 48 10.27 9.39 4.31
CA GLU A 48 10.29 9.73 2.89
C GLU A 48 9.28 10.82 2.50
N LEU A 49 8.31 11.11 3.36
CA LEU A 49 7.22 12.07 3.14
C LEU A 49 7.66 13.53 3.42
N LYS A 50 8.61 14.02 2.61
CA LYS A 50 9.25 15.34 2.80
C LYS A 50 8.60 16.47 1.98
N THR A 51 7.48 16.22 1.32
CA THR A 51 6.78 17.21 0.49
C THR A 51 5.71 17.96 1.28
N PRO A 52 5.28 19.17 0.87
CA PRO A 52 4.21 19.92 1.53
C PRO A 52 2.88 19.16 1.57
N ASP A 53 2.55 18.47 0.48
CA ASP A 53 1.35 17.65 0.34
C ASP A 53 1.77 16.18 0.08
N PRO A 54 2.21 15.45 1.12
CA PRO A 54 2.65 14.08 0.96
C PRO A 54 1.49 13.14 0.66
N PHE A 55 1.76 12.12 -0.14
CA PHE A 55 0.82 11.05 -0.41
C PHE A 55 1.46 9.68 -0.25
N VAL A 56 0.62 8.70 0.03
CA VAL A 56 0.98 7.29 0.25
C VAL A 56 0.09 6.44 -0.64
N GLY A 57 0.68 5.56 -1.43
CA GLY A 57 -0.06 4.52 -2.12
C GLY A 57 -0.67 3.56 -1.10
N ILE A 58 -1.94 3.22 -1.23
CA ILE A 58 -2.62 2.26 -0.36
C ILE A 58 -3.37 1.22 -1.17
N ASP A 59 -3.39 -0.01 -0.68
CA ASP A 59 -4.25 -1.05 -1.20
C ASP A 59 -4.64 -2.03 -0.09
N ASN A 60 -5.75 -2.72 -0.32
CA ASN A 60 -6.24 -3.80 0.48
C ASN A 60 -6.55 -5.00 -0.42
N VAL A 61 -5.82 -6.08 -0.20
CA VAL A 61 -5.93 -7.30 -0.99
C VAL A 61 -6.58 -8.41 -0.15
N ASN A 62 -7.42 -9.20 -0.80
CA ASN A 62 -8.12 -10.35 -0.22
C ASN A 62 -8.95 -10.00 1.03
N ASN A 63 -9.88 -9.06 0.90
CA ASN A 63 -10.85 -8.69 1.95
C ASN A 63 -10.20 -8.29 3.30
N GLY A 64 -9.06 -7.61 3.28
CA GLY A 64 -8.40 -7.14 4.51
C GLY A 64 -7.26 -8.03 5.00
N ASP A 65 -6.98 -9.16 4.35
CA ASP A 65 -5.88 -10.02 4.77
C ASP A 65 -4.52 -9.33 4.58
N LEU A 66 -4.34 -8.58 3.49
CA LEU A 66 -3.14 -7.78 3.24
C LEU A 66 -3.48 -6.30 3.20
N LEU A 67 -2.82 -5.51 4.03
CA LEU A 67 -2.85 -4.05 3.98
C LEU A 67 -1.51 -3.54 3.46
N LEU A 68 -1.54 -2.75 2.39
CA LEU A 68 -0.34 -2.29 1.69
C LEU A 68 -0.17 -0.78 1.79
N PHE A 69 1.08 -0.35 1.95
CA PHE A 69 1.47 1.06 1.88
C PHE A 69 2.70 1.22 1.00
N HIS A 70 2.66 2.18 0.08
CA HIS A 70 3.72 2.43 -0.87
C HIS A 70 4.17 3.89 -0.85
N VAL A 71 5.48 4.13 -0.71
CA VAL A 71 6.10 5.46 -0.76
C VAL A 71 7.44 5.35 -1.48
N LYS A 72 7.63 6.13 -2.53
CA LYS A 72 8.83 6.13 -3.38
C LYS A 72 9.22 4.72 -3.84
N ASN A 73 10.34 4.19 -3.38
CA ASN A 73 10.83 2.85 -3.73
C ASN A 73 10.59 1.83 -2.61
N ARG A 74 9.72 2.14 -1.63
CA ARG A 74 9.44 1.28 -0.48
C ARG A 74 7.98 0.87 -0.47
N CYS A 75 7.75 -0.41 -0.22
CA CYS A 75 6.42 -0.97 0.00
C CYS A 75 6.38 -1.71 1.33
N LEU A 76 5.32 -1.56 2.11
CA LEU A 76 5.01 -2.35 3.29
C LEU A 76 3.76 -3.17 3.00
N ILE A 77 3.86 -4.49 3.16
CA ILE A 77 2.74 -5.43 3.14
C ILE A 77 2.56 -5.95 4.56
N ILE A 78 1.39 -5.69 5.15
CA ILE A 78 1.01 -6.18 6.46
C ILE A 78 0.04 -7.35 6.27
N GLN A 79 0.42 -8.54 6.74
CA GLN A 79 -0.49 -9.68 6.91
C GLN A 79 -1.37 -9.44 8.14
N PHE A 80 -2.37 -8.58 8.00
CA PHE A 80 -3.04 -7.90 9.11
C PHE A 80 -3.72 -8.87 10.09
N ASN A 81 -4.57 -9.76 9.61
CA ASN A 81 -5.27 -10.74 10.46
C ASN A 81 -4.30 -11.67 11.20
N ARG A 82 -3.18 -12.02 10.56
CA ARG A 82 -2.15 -12.85 11.16
C ARG A 82 -1.38 -12.10 12.24
N MET A 83 -1.07 -10.82 12.03
CA MET A 83 -0.47 -9.94 13.03
C MET A 83 -1.35 -9.82 14.27
N MET A 84 -2.64 -9.55 14.09
CA MET A 84 -3.59 -9.46 15.20
C MET A 84 -3.58 -10.74 16.05
N LYS A 85 -3.54 -11.92 15.40
CA LYS A 85 -3.50 -13.22 16.08
C LYS A 85 -2.15 -13.52 16.75
N LEU A 86 -1.03 -13.29 16.08
CA LEU A 86 0.31 -13.67 16.56
C LEU A 86 0.80 -12.80 17.71
N ASP A 87 0.52 -11.51 17.64
CA ASP A 87 0.90 -10.55 18.70
C ASP A 87 -0.19 -10.42 19.78
N ASN A 88 -1.25 -11.24 19.70
CA ASN A 88 -2.36 -11.26 20.65
C ASN A 88 -2.98 -9.87 20.86
N LEU A 89 -3.18 -9.15 19.74
CA LEU A 89 -3.71 -7.80 19.73
C LEU A 89 -5.23 -7.85 19.80
N THR A 90 -5.80 -7.09 20.73
CA THR A 90 -7.25 -6.89 20.83
C THR A 90 -7.73 -5.67 20.04
N ASP A 91 -6.81 -4.86 19.55
CA ASP A 91 -7.06 -3.60 18.85
C ASP A 91 -5.94 -3.28 17.85
N ILE A 92 -6.24 -2.45 16.85
CA ILE A 92 -5.28 -2.01 15.83
C ILE A 92 -4.13 -1.26 16.52
N PRO A 93 -2.87 -1.55 16.20
CA PRO A 93 -1.71 -0.83 16.75
C PRO A 93 -1.86 0.69 16.65
N LEU A 94 -1.60 1.41 17.74
CA LEU A 94 -1.79 2.86 17.81
C LEU A 94 -1.03 3.60 16.70
N SER A 95 0.22 3.21 16.44
CA SER A 95 1.03 3.81 15.37
C SER A 95 0.40 3.68 13.98
N LEU A 96 -0.30 2.56 13.73
CA LEU A 96 -1.01 2.32 12.48
C LEU A 96 -2.29 3.18 12.43
N LYS A 97 -3.04 3.27 13.53
CA LYS A 97 -4.20 4.18 13.63
C LYS A 97 -3.79 5.63 13.38
N GLU A 98 -2.73 6.10 14.02
CA GLU A 98 -2.20 7.45 13.86
C GLU A 98 -1.73 7.72 12.44
N PHE A 99 -1.06 6.76 11.80
CA PHE A 99 -0.65 6.90 10.40
C PHE A 99 -1.84 7.04 9.46
N LEU A 100 -2.86 6.19 9.61
CA LEU A 100 -4.07 6.22 8.77
C LEU A 100 -4.92 7.47 8.98
N ARG A 101 -4.91 8.02 10.21
CA ARG A 101 -5.66 9.22 10.60
C ARG A 101 -4.89 10.52 10.41
N ASP A 102 -3.65 10.45 9.92
CA ASP A 102 -2.82 11.63 9.69
C ASP A 102 -3.47 12.55 8.65
N LYS A 103 -3.74 13.80 9.05
CA LYS A 103 -4.45 14.77 8.21
C LYS A 103 -3.57 15.40 7.15
N SER A 104 -2.24 15.35 7.30
CA SER A 104 -1.32 15.86 6.30
C SER A 104 -1.08 14.87 5.17
N ILE A 105 -1.45 13.60 5.32
CA ILE A 105 -1.21 12.56 4.32
C ILE A 105 -2.44 12.33 3.46
N THR A 106 -2.25 12.27 2.14
CA THR A 106 -3.27 11.80 1.19
C THR A 106 -3.01 10.34 0.83
N PHE A 107 -3.93 9.44 1.13
CA PHE A 107 -3.83 8.04 0.70
C PHE A 107 -4.43 7.88 -0.70
N ILE A 108 -3.71 7.23 -1.61
CA ILE A 108 -4.13 7.06 -3.01
C ILE A 108 -4.14 5.57 -3.35
N GLY A 109 -5.28 5.08 -3.83
CA GLY A 109 -5.46 3.64 -4.10
C GLY A 109 -6.39 3.33 -5.27
N PRO A 110 -6.59 2.03 -5.53
CA PRO A 110 -7.49 1.54 -6.56
C PRO A 110 -8.97 1.81 -6.23
N ARG A 111 -9.89 1.47 -7.14
CA ARG A 111 -11.32 1.82 -7.06
C ARG A 111 -12.02 1.29 -5.81
N ASN A 112 -11.60 0.12 -5.34
CA ASN A 112 -12.07 -0.53 -4.12
C ASN A 112 -11.59 0.18 -2.85
N ILE A 113 -10.71 1.17 -2.93
CA ILE A 113 -10.30 2.01 -1.80
C ILE A 113 -11.12 3.31 -1.79
N SER A 114 -11.91 3.46 -0.73
CA SER A 114 -12.76 4.60 -0.43
C SER A 114 -12.86 4.76 1.09
N GLN A 115 -13.31 5.93 1.54
CA GLN A 115 -13.49 6.17 2.97
C GLN A 115 -14.46 5.16 3.60
N ASN A 116 -15.47 4.72 2.84
CA ASN A 116 -16.46 3.73 3.26
C ASN A 116 -15.98 2.29 3.12
N SER A 117 -15.05 1.98 2.22
CA SER A 117 -14.55 0.61 2.06
C SER A 117 -13.50 0.27 3.10
N THR A 118 -12.77 1.21 3.68
CA THR A 118 -11.92 0.91 4.85
C THR A 118 -12.72 0.62 6.13
N GLU A 119 -14.00 1.03 6.17
CA GLU A 119 -14.90 0.75 7.29
C GLU A 119 -15.35 -0.72 7.40
N SER A 120 -15.20 -1.53 6.34
CA SER A 120 -15.78 -2.90 6.30
C SER A 120 -14.86 -4.00 6.82
N TYR A 121 -13.60 -3.72 7.18
CA TYR A 121 -12.57 -4.77 7.29
C TYR A 121 -12.09 -5.11 8.71
N ILE A 122 -12.85 -4.77 9.77
CA ILE A 122 -12.56 -5.27 11.12
C ILE A 122 -13.78 -5.96 11.71
N SER A 123 -13.69 -7.28 11.80
CA SER A 123 -14.50 -8.10 12.71
C SER A 123 -13.58 -9.12 13.38
N VAL A 124 -12.93 -8.68 14.44
CA VAL A 124 -12.50 -9.57 15.53
C VAL A 124 -13.10 -9.08 16.86
N SER A 125 -13.36 -7.78 16.98
CA SER A 125 -14.19 -7.16 18.01
C SER A 125 -14.93 -5.95 17.42
N ASN A 126 -16.21 -5.76 17.76
CA ASN A 126 -17.15 -4.78 17.19
C ASN A 126 -16.80 -3.29 17.39
N SER A 127 -15.56 -2.91 17.74
CA SER A 127 -15.28 -1.58 18.30
C SER A 127 -14.36 -0.66 17.49
N ASP A 128 -13.51 -1.16 16.57
CA ASP A 128 -12.60 -0.27 15.85
C ASP A 128 -12.47 -0.63 14.37
N LYS A 129 -12.67 0.36 13.50
CA LYS A 129 -12.54 0.25 12.04
C LYS A 129 -11.23 0.92 11.59
N LEU A 130 -10.63 0.44 10.49
CA LEU A 130 -9.55 1.19 9.82
C LEU A 130 -10.18 2.44 9.21
N VAL A 131 -9.89 3.60 9.78
CA VAL A 131 -10.42 4.88 9.27
C VAL A 131 -9.28 5.65 8.64
N LEU A 132 -9.37 5.86 7.33
CA LEU A 132 -8.51 6.77 6.59
C LEU A 132 -9.04 8.19 6.71
N ASN A 133 -8.18 9.14 7.10
CA ASN A 133 -8.61 10.54 7.19
C ASN A 133 -8.80 11.18 5.80
N ARG A 134 -7.89 10.92 4.86
CA ARG A 134 -7.96 11.46 3.49
C ARG A 134 -7.58 10.38 2.50
N VAL A 135 -8.52 9.97 1.67
CA VAL A 135 -8.33 8.92 0.67
C VAL A 135 -8.88 9.33 -0.68
N VAL A 136 -8.13 9.01 -1.74
CA VAL A 136 -8.45 9.38 -3.11
C VAL A 136 -8.29 8.15 -4.00
N HIS A 137 -9.35 7.84 -4.73
CA HIS A 137 -9.29 6.85 -5.81
C HIS A 137 -8.45 7.38 -6.98
N VAL A 138 -7.50 6.60 -7.48
CA VAL A 138 -6.59 7.00 -8.56
C VAL A 138 -7.32 7.46 -9.82
N GLY A 139 -8.39 6.77 -10.26
CA GLY A 139 -9.13 7.19 -11.45
C GLY A 139 -9.84 8.53 -11.28
N TYR A 140 -10.28 8.87 -10.06
CA TYR A 140 -10.81 10.20 -9.77
C TYR A 140 -9.72 11.26 -9.88
N LEU A 141 -8.54 10.99 -9.30
CA LEU A 141 -7.38 11.89 -9.38
C LEU A 141 -7.00 12.15 -10.84
N THR A 142 -6.84 11.09 -11.64
CA THR A 142 -6.51 11.20 -13.07
C THR A 142 -7.58 11.97 -13.82
N GLY A 143 -8.86 11.64 -13.64
CA GLY A 143 -9.95 12.34 -14.31
C GLY A 143 -10.00 13.83 -13.97
N LYS A 144 -9.68 14.20 -12.73
CA LYS A 144 -9.60 15.61 -12.30
C LYS A 144 -8.41 16.34 -12.88
N LEU A 145 -7.19 15.77 -12.80
CA LEU A 145 -5.98 16.46 -13.25
C LEU A 145 -5.83 16.47 -14.77
N CYS A 146 -6.28 15.43 -15.47
CA CYS A 146 -6.32 15.39 -16.94
C CYS A 146 -7.55 16.09 -17.54
N LYS A 147 -8.48 16.60 -16.73
CA LYS A 147 -9.77 17.19 -17.17
C LYS A 147 -10.60 16.23 -18.05
N LYS A 148 -10.57 14.93 -17.73
CA LYS A 148 -11.25 13.85 -18.45
C LYS A 148 -12.10 13.01 -17.47
N PRO A 149 -13.34 13.42 -17.17
CA PRO A 149 -14.15 12.79 -16.11
C PRO A 149 -14.46 11.31 -16.36
N ASN A 150 -14.47 10.87 -17.62
CA ASN A 150 -14.67 9.47 -18.01
C ASN A 150 -13.59 8.51 -17.47
N LEU A 151 -12.40 9.03 -17.11
CA LEU A 151 -11.32 8.21 -16.54
C LEU A 151 -11.61 7.71 -15.12
N GLN A 152 -12.61 8.28 -14.44
CA GLN A 152 -13.02 7.77 -13.13
C GLN A 152 -13.48 6.31 -13.20
N SER A 153 -14.04 5.89 -14.34
CA SER A 153 -14.49 4.51 -14.59
C SER A 153 -13.48 3.65 -15.35
N SER A 154 -12.29 4.18 -15.66
CA SER A 154 -11.25 3.45 -16.40
C SER A 154 -10.55 2.36 -15.59
N THR A 155 -9.98 1.40 -16.31
CA THR A 155 -9.10 0.36 -15.73
C THR A 155 -7.74 0.94 -15.35
N LEU A 156 -6.98 0.23 -14.53
CA LEU A 156 -5.63 0.68 -14.16
C LEU A 156 -4.72 0.80 -15.39
N GLU A 157 -4.83 -0.13 -16.33
CA GLU A 157 -4.08 -0.13 -17.59
C GLU A 157 -4.42 1.07 -18.48
N GLU A 158 -5.70 1.44 -18.57
CA GLU A 158 -6.13 2.65 -19.28
C GLU A 158 -5.58 3.92 -18.62
N LEU A 159 -5.58 3.98 -17.29
CA LEU A 159 -5.02 5.10 -16.54
C LEU A 159 -3.51 5.23 -16.74
N LEU A 160 -2.77 4.12 -16.71
CA LEU A 160 -1.32 4.08 -16.99
C LEU A 160 -1.03 4.59 -18.41
N GLY A 161 -1.80 4.16 -19.40
CA GLY A 161 -1.68 4.60 -20.78
C GLY A 161 -1.94 6.11 -20.95
N GLU A 162 -2.95 6.63 -20.25
CA GLU A 162 -3.29 8.07 -20.28
C GLU A 162 -2.17 8.95 -19.71
N VAL A 163 -1.49 8.51 -18.64
CA VAL A 163 -0.41 9.29 -18.02
C VAL A 163 0.98 8.96 -18.57
N VAL A 164 1.06 8.09 -19.59
CA VAL A 164 2.31 7.65 -20.25
C VAL A 164 3.29 7.04 -19.24
N VAL A 165 2.80 6.14 -18.40
CA VAL A 165 3.60 5.36 -17.45
C VAL A 165 3.60 3.89 -17.89
N ASP A 166 4.76 3.38 -18.33
CA ASP A 166 4.89 1.98 -18.78
C ASP A 166 5.15 1.04 -17.60
N ILE A 167 4.07 0.52 -17.04
CA ILE A 167 4.11 -0.52 -16.01
C ILE A 167 3.28 -1.70 -16.51
N LYS A 168 3.92 -2.86 -16.62
CA LYS A 168 3.28 -4.09 -17.07
C LYS A 168 2.82 -4.92 -15.88
N LYS A 169 1.59 -5.41 -15.96
CA LYS A 169 1.05 -6.38 -15.02
C LYS A 169 1.96 -7.62 -14.96
N PRO A 170 2.41 -8.05 -13.77
CA PRO A 170 3.18 -9.28 -13.62
C PRO A 170 2.40 -10.48 -14.14
N ILE A 171 3.08 -11.35 -14.91
CA ILE A 171 2.58 -12.68 -15.26
C ILE A 171 3.01 -13.61 -14.13
N ILE A 172 2.05 -14.30 -13.52
CA ILE A 172 2.30 -15.31 -12.50
C ILE A 172 1.97 -16.69 -13.05
N ASN A 173 2.76 -17.70 -12.68
CA ASN A 173 2.62 -19.04 -13.24
C ASN A 173 1.31 -19.71 -12.82
N GLU A 174 0.79 -19.35 -11.63
CA GLU A 174 -0.46 -19.88 -11.08
C GLU A 174 -1.72 -19.11 -11.54
N GLY A 175 -1.56 -18.08 -12.36
CA GLY A 175 -2.66 -17.31 -12.97
C GLY A 175 -3.42 -16.37 -12.03
N SER A 176 -3.51 -16.66 -10.73
CA SER A 176 -4.10 -15.77 -9.72
C SER A 176 -3.44 -15.89 -8.35
N MET A 177 -3.68 -14.90 -7.49
CA MET A 177 -3.36 -15.00 -6.07
C MET A 177 -4.16 -16.13 -5.41
N ARG A 178 -3.54 -16.87 -4.49
CA ARG A 178 -4.27 -17.85 -3.67
C ARG A 178 -5.42 -17.18 -2.89
N PRO A 179 -6.52 -17.88 -2.60
CA PRO A 179 -7.70 -17.28 -1.98
C PRO A 179 -7.60 -17.13 -0.45
N ASN A 180 -6.66 -17.82 0.21
CA ASN A 180 -6.51 -17.76 1.67
C ASN A 180 -5.04 -17.56 2.06
N TRP A 181 -4.78 -16.45 2.75
CA TRP A 181 -3.44 -16.02 3.18
C TRP A 181 -3.19 -16.21 4.67
N GLN A 182 -4.19 -16.67 5.41
CA GLN A 182 -4.11 -16.86 6.85
C GLN A 182 -3.29 -18.11 7.23
N SER A 183 -3.15 -19.07 6.30
CA SER A 183 -2.48 -20.35 6.52
C SER A 183 -0.96 -20.34 6.31
N SER A 184 -0.41 -19.35 5.58
CA SER A 184 1.03 -19.26 5.30
C SER A 184 1.71 -18.11 6.03
N SER A 185 2.87 -18.39 6.63
CA SER A 185 3.75 -17.39 7.23
C SER A 185 4.60 -16.63 6.20
N ILE A 186 4.66 -17.12 4.95
CA ILE A 186 5.57 -16.61 3.93
C ILE A 186 4.81 -16.45 2.61
N LEU A 187 5.02 -15.32 1.95
CA LEU A 187 4.54 -15.05 0.60
C LEU A 187 5.65 -15.38 -0.40
N SER A 188 5.29 -15.96 -1.54
CA SER A 188 6.25 -16.17 -2.63
C SER A 188 6.64 -14.84 -3.29
N GLU A 189 7.76 -14.80 -4.01
CA GLU A 189 8.16 -13.58 -4.73
C GLU A 189 7.13 -13.16 -5.79
N GLU A 190 6.49 -14.12 -6.47
CA GLU A 190 5.42 -13.85 -7.44
C GLU A 190 4.19 -13.23 -6.76
N GLU A 191 3.82 -13.77 -5.60
CA GLU A 191 2.73 -13.28 -4.75
C GLU A 191 2.99 -11.84 -4.29
N VAL A 192 4.18 -11.57 -3.77
CA VAL A 192 4.60 -10.22 -3.36
C VAL A 192 4.58 -9.28 -4.57
N LYS A 193 5.14 -9.70 -5.70
CA LYS A 193 5.18 -8.88 -6.92
C LYS A 193 3.78 -8.51 -7.43
N LEU A 194 2.85 -9.47 -7.42
CA LEU A 194 1.48 -9.22 -7.82
C LEU A 194 0.75 -8.30 -6.83
N ALA A 195 1.00 -8.43 -5.53
CA ALA A 195 0.42 -7.57 -4.50
C ALA A 195 0.90 -6.11 -4.64
N VAL A 196 2.20 -5.93 -4.91
CA VAL A 196 2.80 -4.60 -5.04
C VAL A 196 2.33 -3.91 -6.33
N TYR A 197 2.02 -4.64 -7.40
CA TYR A 197 1.70 -4.07 -8.71
C TYR A 197 0.62 -2.98 -8.68
N GLU A 198 -0.51 -3.24 -8.03
CA GLU A 198 -1.65 -2.33 -8.06
C GLU A 198 -1.39 -1.06 -7.26
N VAL A 199 -0.88 -1.20 -6.02
CA VAL A 199 -0.52 -0.06 -5.17
C VAL A 199 0.63 0.77 -5.77
N TYR A 200 1.62 0.11 -6.37
CA TYR A 200 2.73 0.77 -7.06
C TYR A 200 2.25 1.57 -8.26
N SER A 201 1.42 0.97 -9.11
CA SER A 201 0.87 1.63 -10.30
C SER A 201 0.05 2.87 -9.92
N CYS A 202 -0.81 2.76 -8.89
CA CYS A 202 -1.57 3.89 -8.36
C CYS A 202 -0.65 5.02 -7.89
N TYR A 203 0.41 4.69 -7.17
CA TYR A 203 1.38 5.66 -6.69
C TYR A 203 2.14 6.34 -7.84
N GLN A 204 2.57 5.58 -8.85
CA GLN A 204 3.30 6.12 -10.00
C GLN A 204 2.44 7.05 -10.86
N ILE A 205 1.16 6.71 -11.06
CA ILE A 205 0.18 7.58 -11.72
C ILE A 205 0.06 8.90 -10.95
N ALA A 206 -0.17 8.83 -9.64
CA ALA A 206 -0.31 10.03 -8.81
C ALA A 206 0.97 10.88 -8.83
N SER A 207 2.13 10.25 -8.69
CA SER A 207 3.44 10.91 -8.73
C SER A 207 3.64 11.68 -10.04
N LYS A 208 3.34 11.06 -11.18
CA LYS A 208 3.43 11.71 -12.50
C LYS A 208 2.50 12.92 -12.59
N LEU A 209 1.22 12.73 -12.27
CA LEU A 209 0.21 13.80 -12.37
C LEU A 209 0.52 15.00 -11.48
N ILE A 210 0.93 14.76 -10.23
CA ILE A 210 1.26 15.83 -9.27
C ILE A 210 2.53 16.55 -9.71
N THR A 211 3.54 15.83 -10.21
CA THR A 211 4.77 16.42 -10.74
C THR A 211 4.47 17.31 -11.96
N ASP A 212 3.63 16.85 -12.88
CA ASP A 212 3.24 17.62 -14.06
C ASP A 212 2.46 18.89 -13.68
N ALA A 213 1.50 18.77 -12.77
CA ALA A 213 0.67 19.90 -12.32
C ALA A 213 1.48 20.97 -11.58
N THR A 214 2.46 20.55 -10.77
CA THR A 214 3.34 21.48 -10.05
C THR A 214 4.40 22.11 -10.97
N SER A 215 4.88 21.37 -11.97
CA SER A 215 5.81 21.92 -12.98
C SER A 215 5.13 22.95 -13.90
N ALA A 216 3.83 22.80 -14.18
CA ALA A 216 3.07 23.73 -15.00
C ALA A 216 2.74 25.07 -14.31
N THR A 217 2.91 25.16 -12.98
CA THR A 217 2.57 26.37 -12.19
C THR A 217 3.77 27.27 -11.88
N VAL A 218 4.99 26.85 -12.20
CA VAL A 218 6.19 27.70 -12.09
C VAL A 218 6.39 28.44 -13.42
N PRO A 219 6.27 29.79 -13.47
CA PRO A 219 6.57 30.54 -14.68
C PRO A 219 8.03 30.30 -15.07
N ARG A 220 8.29 30.00 -16.35
CA ARG A 220 9.65 30.07 -16.89
C ARG A 220 10.11 31.52 -16.77
N ALA A 221 11.10 31.75 -15.90
CA ALA A 221 11.83 33.01 -15.83
C ALA A 221 12.62 33.25 -17.11
#